data_AF-A0A088SHQ6-F1
#
_entry.id   AF-A0A088SHQ6-F1
#
_cell.length_a   1.000
_cell.length_b   1.000
_cell.length_c   1.000
_cell.angle_alpha   90.00
_cell.angle_beta   90.00
_cell.angle_gamma   90.00
#
_symmetry.space_group_name_H-M   'P 1'
#
loop_
_entity.id
_entity.type
_entity.pdbx_description
1 polymer ?
#
loop_
_entity_poly.entity_id
_entity_poly.type
_entity_poly.pdbx_seq_one_letter_code
_entity_poly.pdbx_strand_id
1 'polypeptide(L)'
;FAECKEKHGDIFTFILLGRKTTVYIGTKGNEFILNGKQSHVNAEEIYSPLTTPVFGSDVVYDCPNSKLMEQKKFVKYGLTTEAL
;
A
#
# COMPACT_ATOMS: atom_id res chain seq x y z
N PHE A 1 12.98 3.36 -13.27
CA PHE A 1 12.47 4.68 -12.82
C PHE A 1 13.44 5.84 -13.01
N ALA A 2 14.77 5.66 -12.88
CA ALA A 2 15.73 6.76 -13.07
C ALA A 2 15.63 7.44 -14.45
N GLU A 3 15.56 6.67 -15.54
CA GLU A 3 15.38 7.22 -16.90
C GLU A 3 14.04 7.96 -17.08
N CYS A 4 12.94 7.45 -16.51
CA CYS A 4 11.65 8.14 -16.55
C CYS A 4 11.70 9.46 -15.79
N LYS A 5 12.42 9.48 -14.65
CA LYS A 5 12.63 10.69 -13.85
C LYS A 5 13.40 11.75 -14.63
N GLU A 6 14.46 11.34 -15.32
CA GLU A 6 15.25 12.24 -16.17
C GLU A 6 14.40 12.86 -17.28
N LYS A 7 13.54 12.07 -17.92
CA LYS A 7 12.71 12.51 -19.06
C LYS A 7 11.45 13.27 -18.67
N HIS A 8 10.85 12.98 -17.52
CA HIS A 8 9.50 13.44 -17.16
C HIS A 8 9.42 14.12 -15.78
N GLY A 9 10.53 14.19 -15.05
CA GLY A 9 10.56 14.71 -13.69
C GLY A 9 10.03 13.70 -12.66
N ASP A 10 9.69 14.21 -11.48
CA ASP A 10 9.35 13.36 -10.33
C ASP A 10 8.00 12.65 -10.43
N ILE A 11 7.10 13.12 -11.31
CA ILE A 11 5.74 12.57 -11.49
C ILE A 11 5.55 12.14 -12.94
N PHE A 12 5.27 10.86 -13.17
CA PHE A 12 4.99 10.33 -14.49
C PHE A 12 4.02 9.16 -14.44
N THR A 13 3.31 8.92 -15.54
CA THR A 13 2.37 7.81 -15.69
C THR A 13 2.85 6.85 -16.76
N PHE A 14 2.77 5.55 -16.49
CA PHE A 14 3.04 4.50 -17.48
C PHE A 14 1.96 3.41 -17.40
N ILE A 15 1.94 2.49 -18.36
CA ILE A 15 1.01 1.36 -18.36
C ILE A 15 1.70 0.14 -17.77
N LEU A 16 1.10 -0.44 -16.72
CA LEU A 16 1.49 -1.71 -16.12
C LEU A 16 0.32 -2.68 -16.21
N LEU A 17 0.47 -3.75 -17.01
CA LEU A 17 -0.54 -4.81 -17.18
C LEU A 17 -1.95 -4.25 -17.46
N GLY A 18 -2.04 -3.29 -18.38
CA GLY A 18 -3.29 -2.66 -18.79
C GLY A 18 -3.83 -1.57 -17.85
N ARG A 19 -3.17 -1.31 -16.71
CA ARG A 19 -3.54 -0.24 -15.77
C ARG A 19 -2.60 0.96 -15.92
N LYS A 20 -3.15 2.18 -15.83
CA LYS A 20 -2.35 3.41 -15.74
C LYS A 20 -1.79 3.53 -14.33
N THR A 21 -0.48 3.49 -14.19
CA THR A 21 0.23 3.62 -12.92
C THR A 21 1.00 4.93 -12.90
N THR A 22 0.60 5.82 -12.00
CA THR A 22 1.27 7.09 -11.75
C THR A 22 2.29 6.93 -10.63
N VAL A 23 3.54 7.27 -10.90
CA VAL A 23 4.65 7.25 -9.95
C VAL A 23 4.93 8.67 -9.50
N TYR A 24 5.17 8.85 -8.20
CA TYR A 24 5.68 10.09 -7.63
C TYR A 24 6.95 9.78 -6.81
N ILE A 25 8.11 10.19 -7.32
CA ILE A 25 9.42 9.94 -6.73
C ILE A 25 9.78 11.01 -5.69
N GLY A 26 10.51 10.59 -4.65
CA GLY A 26 11.09 11.48 -3.64
C GLY A 26 10.22 11.60 -2.39
N THR A 27 10.70 12.35 -1.40
CA THR A 27 10.02 12.48 -0.09
C THR A 27 8.61 13.07 -0.21
N LYS A 28 8.40 14.02 -1.14
CA LYS A 28 7.07 14.57 -1.45
C LYS A 28 6.12 13.50 -2.03
N GLY A 29 6.64 12.59 -2.86
CA GLY A 29 5.86 11.48 -3.39
C GLY A 29 5.49 10.46 -2.31
N ASN A 30 6.43 10.17 -1.41
CA ASN A 30 6.16 9.33 -0.24
C ASN A 30 5.04 9.93 0.63
N GLU A 31 5.11 11.22 0.93
CA GLU A 31 4.06 11.92 1.69
C GLU A 31 2.71 11.90 0.94
N PHE A 32 2.72 12.19 -0.36
CA PHE A 32 1.50 12.21 -1.17
C PHE A 32 0.78 10.85 -1.21
N ILE A 33 1.52 9.74 -1.33
CA ILE A 33 0.94 8.40 -1.44
C ILE A 33 0.68 7.78 -0.06
N LEU A 34 1.65 7.82 0.86
CA LEU A 34 1.57 7.12 2.14
C LEU A 34 0.71 7.86 3.17
N ASN A 35 0.59 9.19 3.07
CA ASN A 35 -0.32 10.00 3.88
C ASN A 35 -1.58 10.42 3.10
N GLY A 36 -1.87 9.75 1.99
CA GLY A 36 -3.10 9.95 1.24
C GLY A 36 -4.32 9.70 2.12
N LYS A 37 -5.36 10.54 1.98
CA LYS A 37 -6.64 10.31 2.66
C LYS A 37 -7.20 8.96 2.22
N GLN A 38 -7.77 8.18 3.15
CA GLN A 38 -8.37 6.89 2.84
C GLN A 38 -9.49 6.97 1.78
N SER A 39 -10.15 8.12 1.66
CA SER A 39 -11.13 8.38 0.59
C SER A 39 -10.53 8.54 -0.81
N HIS A 40 -9.21 8.74 -0.93
CA HIS A 40 -8.51 8.96 -2.20
C HIS A 40 -7.64 7.77 -2.62
N VAL A 41 -7.20 6.95 -1.66
CA VAL A 41 -6.33 5.80 -1.92
C VAL A 41 -6.84 4.56 -1.19
N ASN A 42 -6.80 3.41 -1.87
CA ASN A 42 -7.26 2.15 -1.34
C ASN A 42 -6.23 1.05 -1.62
N ALA A 43 -5.67 0.45 -0.56
CA ALA A 43 -4.67 -0.62 -0.67
C ALA A 43 -5.32 -2.01 -0.82
N GLU A 44 -6.44 -2.26 -0.15
CA GLU A 44 -7.16 -3.54 -0.16
C GLU A 44 -7.64 -3.90 -1.58
N GLU A 45 -8.18 -2.95 -2.33
CA GLU A 45 -8.60 -3.11 -3.74
C GLU A 45 -7.47 -3.60 -4.65
N ILE A 46 -6.24 -3.14 -4.38
CA ILE A 46 -5.08 -3.47 -5.23
C ILE A 46 -4.45 -4.81 -4.81
N TYR A 47 -4.34 -5.07 -3.51
CA TYR A 47 -3.57 -6.21 -3.00
C TYR A 47 -4.42 -7.46 -2.74
N SER A 48 -5.72 -7.32 -2.43
CA SER A 48 -6.60 -8.45 -2.10
C SER A 48 -6.58 -9.58 -3.14
N PRO A 49 -6.68 -9.32 -4.46
CA PRO A 49 -6.65 -10.40 -5.46
C PRO A 49 -5.39 -11.26 -5.44
N LEU A 50 -4.28 -10.71 -4.94
CA LEU A 50 -3.00 -11.42 -4.80
C LEU A 50 -2.89 -12.12 -3.44
N THR A 51 -3.30 -11.45 -2.35
CA THR A 51 -3.00 -11.90 -0.99
C THR A 51 -4.10 -12.77 -0.38
N THR A 52 -5.36 -12.52 -0.70
CA THR A 52 -6.51 -13.24 -0.12
C THR A 52 -6.51 -14.73 -0.46
N PRO A 53 -6.15 -15.15 -1.70
CA PRO A 53 -6.00 -16.58 -2.01
C PRO A 53 -4.89 -17.28 -1.20
N VAL A 54 -3.95 -16.52 -0.64
CA VAL A 54 -2.80 -17.05 0.13
C VAL A 54 -3.09 -17.07 1.63
N PHE A 55 -3.60 -15.96 2.17
CA PHE A 55 -3.79 -15.80 3.63
C PHE A 55 -5.19 -16.19 4.11
N GLY A 56 -6.14 -16.35 3.19
CA GLY A 56 -7.55 -16.61 3.51
C GLY A 56 -8.35 -15.34 3.74
N SER A 57 -9.63 -15.54 4.06
CA SER A 57 -10.60 -14.46 4.17
C SER A 57 -10.59 -13.75 5.52
N ASP A 58 -11.16 -12.54 5.53
CA ASP A 58 -11.41 -11.72 6.74
C ASP A 58 -10.15 -11.19 7.45
N VAL A 59 -8.99 -11.28 6.79
CA VAL A 59 -7.69 -10.84 7.30
C VAL A 59 -6.91 -10.04 6.27
N VAL A 60 -6.00 -9.18 6.75
CA VAL A 60 -5.08 -8.39 5.93
C VAL A 60 -5.83 -7.47 4.95
N TYR A 61 -5.93 -7.85 3.68
CA TYR A 61 -6.57 -7.07 2.62
C TYR A 61 -7.96 -7.60 2.25
N ASP A 62 -8.46 -8.65 2.92
CA ASP A 62 -9.83 -9.14 2.80
C ASP A 62 -10.74 -8.60 3.92
N CYS A 63 -10.53 -7.35 4.34
CA CYS A 63 -11.36 -6.67 5.32
C CYS A 63 -11.21 -5.14 5.21
N PRO A 64 -12.14 -4.34 5.76
CA PRO A 64 -11.99 -2.88 5.78
C PRO A 64 -10.73 -2.44 6.54
N ASN A 65 -10.10 -1.36 6.09
CA ASN A 65 -8.89 -0.82 6.73
C ASN A 65 -8.96 -0.66 8.26
N SER A 66 -10.11 -0.31 8.84
CA SER A 66 -10.28 -0.21 10.29
C SER A 66 -10.01 -1.54 11.00
N LYS A 67 -10.51 -2.64 10.45
CA LYS A 67 -10.25 -4.00 10.95
C LYS A 67 -8.79 -4.40 10.74
N LEU A 68 -8.18 -4.02 9.62
CA LEU A 68 -6.74 -4.19 9.42
C LEU A 68 -5.92 -3.46 10.50
N MET A 69 -6.32 -2.25 10.92
CA MET A 69 -5.62 -1.52 11.99
C MET A 69 -5.72 -2.26 13.33
N GLU A 70 -6.88 -2.84 13.65
CA GLU A 70 -7.06 -3.70 14.83
C GLU A 70 -6.20 -4.96 14.75
N GLN A 71 -6.17 -5.65 13.60
CA GLN A 71 -5.33 -6.82 13.38
C GLN A 71 -3.84 -6.50 13.59
N LYS A 72 -3.36 -5.37 13.03
CA LYS A 72 -1.98 -4.90 13.25
C LYS A 72 -1.71 -4.61 14.73
N LYS A 73 -2.68 -4.05 15.44
CA LYS A 73 -2.57 -3.81 16.89
C LYS A 73 -2.47 -5.13 17.66
N PHE A 74 -3.27 -6.14 17.31
CA PHE A 74 -3.19 -7.47 17.93
C PHE A 74 -1.84 -8.15 17.69
N VAL A 75 -1.34 -8.14 16.45
CA VAL A 75 -0.01 -8.68 16.14
C VAL A 75 1.07 -7.94 16.93
N LYS A 76 0.98 -6.60 17.01
CA LYS A 76 1.94 -5.78 17.77
C LYS A 76 1.99 -6.16 19.26
N TYR A 77 0.89 -6.60 19.86
CA TYR A 77 0.90 -7.08 21.25
C TYR A 77 1.71 -8.36 21.46
N GLY A 78 1.92 -9.16 20.42
CA GLY A 78 2.85 -10.28 20.46
C GLY A 78 4.31 -9.90 20.20
N LEU A 79 4.58 -8.65 19.82
CA LEU A 79 5.91 -8.15 19.45
C LEU A 79 6.44 -7.17 20.51
N THR A 80 6.49 -7.61 21.76
CA THR A 80 7.07 -6.83 22.87
C THR A 80 8.50 -7.25 23.16
N THR A 81 9.25 -6.41 23.87
CA THR A 81 10.64 -6.71 24.26
C THR A 81 10.72 -7.92 25.19
N GLU A 82 9.69 -8.15 26.00
CA GLU A 82 9.59 -9.27 26.94
C GLU A 82 9.26 -10.60 26.24
N ALA A 83 8.79 -10.57 24.99
CA ALA A 83 8.44 -11.76 24.21
C ALA A 83 9.65 -12.36 23.45
N LEU A 84 10.81 -11.71 23.48
CA LEU A 84 12.10 -12.13 22.88
C LEU A 84 12.92 -12.95 23.89
#